data_AF-T0G474-F1
#
_entry.id   AF-T0G474-F1
#
_cell.length_a   1.000
_cell.length_b   1.000
_cell.length_c   1.000
_cell.angle_alpha   90.00
_cell.angle_beta   90.00
_cell.angle_gamma   90.00
#
_symmetry.space_group_name_H-M   'P 1'
#
loop_
_entity.id
_entity.type
_entity.pdbx_description
1 polymer ?
#
loop_
_entity_poly.entity_id
_entity_poly.type
_entity_poly.pdbx_seq_one_letter_code
_entity_poly.pdbx_strand_id
1 'polypeptide(L)'
;MNANENLEKHYSLLLGISSPWSVETVELNIAAKKVDIEVSYDEREAVECPDCGKKCPRKDHTEKRTWRHLDTMQFQTLIHARIPRAQCEAHGVRNVKLPWSEPYSRFTLLFVKFAIDVIKACGNVSDAAALLNLSWDEIHLIRKKAVERGLRRRKDHKIKYLGIDEKSFRRGRKYITVLNDLQRQTVIEVKEGKSKEAVTQLLSSLSKRLNIRARLSLSTWILFLKQPSKRICRMQI
;
A
#
# COMPACT_ATOMS: atom_id res chain seq x y z
N MET A 1 29.65 -17.35 23.57
CA MET A 1 28.42 -16.90 22.88
C MET A 1 27.27 -17.72 23.42
N ASN A 2 26.35 -17.09 24.14
CA ASN A 2 25.17 -17.78 24.65
C ASN A 2 24.24 -18.13 23.48
N ALA A 3 23.46 -19.22 23.60
CA ALA A 3 22.51 -19.63 22.57
C ALA A 3 21.55 -18.49 22.17
N ASN A 4 21.20 -17.62 23.12
CA ASN A 4 20.36 -16.44 22.90
C ASN A 4 21.05 -15.38 22.01
N GLU A 5 22.33 -15.09 22.21
CA GLU A 5 23.07 -14.12 21.38
C GLU A 5 23.14 -14.58 19.91
N ASN A 6 23.21 -15.89 19.67
CA ASN A 6 23.16 -16.44 18.32
C ASN A 6 21.77 -16.28 17.69
N LEU A 7 20.71 -16.41 18.49
CA LEU A 7 19.33 -16.23 18.04
C LEU A 7 19.03 -14.76 17.71
N GLU A 8 19.43 -13.83 18.57
CA GLU A 8 19.29 -12.38 18.35
C GLU A 8 20.02 -11.93 17.09
N LYS A 9 21.26 -12.41 16.87
CA LYS A 9 22.02 -12.15 15.64
C LYS A 9 21.35 -12.74 14.42
N HIS A 10 20.85 -13.98 14.51
CA HIS A 10 20.13 -14.63 13.42
C HIS A 10 18.89 -13.82 13.00
N TYR A 11 18.06 -13.40 13.96
CA TYR A 11 16.89 -12.58 13.66
C TYR A 11 17.22 -11.17 13.21
N SER A 12 18.30 -10.57 13.72
CA SER A 12 18.80 -9.28 13.22
C SER A 12 19.13 -9.37 11.72
N LEU A 13 19.81 -10.44 11.30
CA LEU A 13 20.11 -10.69 9.88
C LEU A 13 18.86 -10.92 9.04
N LEU A 14 17.91 -11.75 9.51
CA LEU A 14 16.67 -12.03 8.79
C LEU A 14 15.79 -10.78 8.60
N LEU A 15 15.67 -9.96 9.65
CA LEU A 15 14.87 -8.74 9.65
C LEU A 15 15.57 -7.58 8.95
N GLY A 16 16.87 -7.71 8.63
CA GLY A 16 17.69 -6.61 8.13
C GLY A 16 17.85 -5.49 9.14
N ILE A 17 17.84 -5.82 10.43
CA ILE A 17 18.06 -4.87 11.53
C ILE A 17 19.56 -4.76 11.79
N SER A 18 20.06 -3.55 11.72
CA SER A 18 21.46 -3.20 11.94
C SER A 18 21.57 -1.92 12.74
N SER A 19 22.76 -1.64 13.27
CA SER A 19 23.08 -0.37 13.93
C SER A 19 22.50 0.83 13.17
N PRO A 20 21.84 1.78 13.85
CA PRO A 20 21.77 1.96 15.32
C PRO A 20 20.68 1.11 16.02
N TRP A 21 20.03 0.17 15.33
CA TRP A 21 19.06 -0.75 15.92
C TRP A 21 19.65 -2.14 16.17
N SER A 22 19.18 -2.83 17.19
CA SER A 22 19.55 -4.21 17.48
C SER A 22 18.36 -5.01 18.01
N VAL A 23 18.31 -6.31 17.70
CA VAL A 23 17.42 -7.24 18.39
C VAL A 23 17.99 -7.52 19.77
N GLU A 24 17.19 -7.28 20.82
CA GLU A 24 17.57 -7.52 22.21
C GLU A 24 17.13 -8.89 22.70
N THR A 25 15.91 -9.30 22.37
CA THR A 25 15.37 -10.59 22.79
C THR A 25 14.49 -11.18 21.70
N VAL A 26 14.42 -12.51 21.68
CA VAL A 26 13.52 -13.28 20.82
C VAL A 26 12.85 -14.34 21.69
N GLU A 27 11.52 -14.26 21.79
CA GLU A 27 10.72 -15.17 22.61
C GLU A 27 9.77 -15.97 21.72
N LEU A 28 9.92 -17.29 21.74
CA LEU A 28 9.02 -18.23 21.04
C LEU A 28 7.93 -18.72 22.00
N ASN A 29 6.68 -18.40 21.67
CA ASN A 29 5.51 -18.95 22.36
C ASN A 29 4.80 -19.99 21.48
N ILE A 30 5.02 -21.27 21.81
CA ILE A 30 4.47 -22.39 21.04
C ILE A 30 2.94 -22.46 21.13
N ALA A 31 2.39 -22.31 22.34
CA ALA A 31 0.95 -22.41 22.59
C ALA A 31 0.17 -21.30 21.86
N ALA A 32 0.68 -20.06 21.91
CA ALA A 32 0.08 -18.92 21.23
C ALA A 32 0.42 -18.84 19.74
N LYS A 33 1.31 -19.70 19.24
CA LYS A 33 1.90 -19.66 17.89
C LYS A 33 2.46 -18.28 17.54
N LYS A 34 3.33 -17.75 18.41
CA LYS A 34 3.92 -16.41 18.27
C LYS A 34 5.42 -16.42 18.45
N VAL A 35 6.09 -15.49 17.76
CA VAL A 35 7.48 -15.11 18.01
C VAL A 35 7.49 -13.61 18.28
N ASP A 36 7.80 -13.22 19.51
CA ASP A 36 7.88 -11.83 19.94
C ASP A 36 9.36 -11.42 19.94
N ILE A 37 9.67 -10.35 19.20
CA ILE A 37 11.05 -9.87 18.97
C ILE A 37 11.16 -8.45 19.51
N GLU A 38 11.95 -8.24 20.55
CA GLU A 38 12.25 -6.91 21.08
C GLU A 38 13.42 -6.30 20.33
N VAL A 39 13.24 -5.06 19.90
CA VAL A 39 14.22 -4.28 19.15
C VAL A 39 14.43 -2.95 19.88
N SER A 40 15.69 -2.61 20.08
CA SER A 40 16.09 -1.35 20.71
C SER A 40 17.00 -0.53 19.83
N TYR A 41 17.11 0.73 20.18
CA TYR A 41 18.00 1.70 19.56
C TYR A 41 19.20 1.94 20.47
N ASP A 42 20.42 1.98 19.92
CA ASP A 42 21.60 2.31 20.71
C ASP A 42 21.51 3.76 21.20
N GLU A 43 21.38 3.90 22.51
CA GLU A 43 21.21 5.18 23.15
C GLU A 43 22.42 6.12 23.02
N ARG A 44 23.58 5.60 22.62
CA ARG A 44 24.79 6.38 22.34
C ARG A 44 24.76 7.03 20.96
N GLU A 45 23.93 6.54 20.05
CA GLU A 45 23.84 7.05 18.69
C GLU A 45 22.94 8.29 18.60
N ALA A 46 23.37 9.24 17.77
CA ALA A 46 22.56 10.43 17.48
C ALA A 46 21.30 10.04 16.69
N VAL A 47 20.22 10.80 16.85
CA VAL A 47 18.97 10.59 16.10
C VAL A 47 18.83 11.61 14.98
N GLU A 48 18.15 11.25 13.90
CA GLU A 48 17.89 12.15 12.78
C GLU A 48 16.45 12.65 12.80
N CYS A 49 16.27 13.95 12.56
CA CYS A 49 14.94 14.52 12.37
C CYS A 49 14.30 13.92 11.09
N PRO A 50 13.08 13.37 11.14
CA PRO A 50 12.45 12.75 9.97
C PRO A 50 12.11 13.75 8.86
N ASP A 51 11.98 15.04 9.19
CA ASP A 51 11.56 16.09 8.27
C ASP A 51 12.75 16.75 7.54
N CYS A 52 13.82 17.11 8.27
CA CYS A 52 14.99 17.76 7.67
C CYS A 52 16.26 16.91 7.57
N GLY A 53 16.30 15.72 8.16
CA GLY A 53 17.45 14.81 8.13
C GLY A 53 18.66 15.25 8.95
N LYS A 54 18.60 16.38 9.66
CA LYS A 54 19.71 16.82 10.53
C LYS A 54 19.81 15.90 11.76
N LYS A 55 21.05 15.65 12.20
CA LYS A 55 21.31 15.03 13.50
C LYS A 55 20.80 15.95 14.61
N CYS A 56 20.11 15.38 15.58
CA CYS A 56 19.47 16.08 16.68
C CYS A 56 19.73 15.33 17.98
N PRO A 57 19.70 16.02 19.13
CA PRO A 57 19.67 15.33 20.42
C PRO A 57 18.39 14.49 20.53
N ARG A 58 18.51 13.32 21.16
CA ARG A 58 17.34 12.52 21.56
C ARG A 58 16.70 13.18 22.76
N LYS A 59 15.38 13.39 22.72
CA LYS A 59 14.61 13.85 23.88
C LYS A 59 14.34 12.70 24.85
N ASP A 60 13.67 11.69 24.33
CA ASP A 60 13.13 10.54 25.05
C ASP A 60 12.66 9.49 24.02
N HIS A 61 11.83 8.55 24.45
CA HIS A 61 11.23 7.52 23.61
C HIS A 61 9.70 7.60 23.63
N THR A 62 9.06 6.95 22.66
CA THR A 62 7.63 6.63 22.75
C THR A 62 7.38 5.47 23.70
N GLU A 63 6.12 5.27 24.06
CA GLU A 63 5.65 3.98 24.56
C GLU A 63 6.02 2.83 23.62
N LYS A 64 6.12 1.62 24.18
CA LYS A 64 6.41 0.41 23.41
C LYS A 64 5.28 0.19 22.40
N ARG A 65 5.66 -0.07 21.15
CA ARG A 65 4.73 -0.34 20.06
C ARG A 65 5.04 -1.70 19.46
N THR A 66 3.99 -2.34 18.97
CA THR A 66 4.05 -3.63 18.28
C THR A 66 3.77 -3.46 16.80
N TRP A 67 4.52 -4.20 15.98
CA TRP A 67 4.32 -4.36 14.55
C TRP A 67 4.21 -5.83 14.16
N ARG A 68 3.21 -6.14 13.35
CA ARG A 68 3.07 -7.43 12.70
C ARG A 68 4.07 -7.55 11.53
N HIS A 69 4.92 -8.57 11.59
CA HIS A 69 5.87 -8.93 10.52
C HIS A 69 5.38 -10.16 9.74
N LEU A 70 6.16 -10.65 8.77
CA LEU A 70 5.92 -11.94 8.10
C LEU A 70 6.00 -13.08 9.11
N ASP A 71 5.24 -14.15 8.88
CA ASP A 71 5.30 -15.33 9.75
C ASP A 71 6.66 -16.03 9.69
N THR A 72 7.15 -16.41 10.85
CA THR A 72 8.20 -17.41 10.95
C THR A 72 7.53 -18.77 10.94
N MET A 73 7.51 -19.45 9.79
CA MET A 73 6.79 -20.72 9.61
C MET A 73 5.29 -20.57 9.95
N GLN A 74 4.75 -21.33 10.90
CA GLN A 74 3.37 -21.22 11.39
C GLN A 74 3.19 -20.20 12.53
N PHE A 75 4.25 -19.48 12.92
CA PHE A 75 4.25 -18.58 14.06
C PHE A 75 4.12 -17.12 13.63
N GLN A 76 3.17 -16.42 14.25
CA GLN A 76 2.98 -14.99 14.10
C GLN A 76 4.16 -14.22 14.66
N THR A 77 4.95 -13.59 13.80
CA THR A 77 6.07 -12.75 14.24
C THR A 77 5.62 -11.32 14.52
N LEU A 78 5.91 -10.87 15.73
CA LEU A 78 5.63 -9.53 16.25
C LEU A 78 6.96 -8.85 16.62
N ILE A 79 7.15 -7.63 16.13
CA ILE A 79 8.30 -6.80 16.48
C ILE A 79 7.83 -5.77 17.49
N HIS A 80 8.56 -5.63 18.58
CA HIS A 80 8.30 -4.67 19.65
C HIS A 80 9.47 -3.70 19.73
N ALA A 81 9.17 -2.40 19.79
CA ALA A 81 10.19 -1.39 19.96
C ALA A 81 9.62 -0.11 20.55
N ARG A 82 10.47 0.63 21.25
CA ARG A 82 10.25 2.04 21.56
C ARG A 82 10.90 2.89 20.48
N ILE A 83 10.24 3.95 20.05
CA ILE A 83 10.76 4.81 18.97
C ILE A 83 11.46 6.01 19.61
N PRO A 84 12.76 6.25 19.34
CA PRO A 84 13.43 7.48 19.76
C PRO A 84 12.74 8.72 19.20
N ARG A 85 12.72 9.79 19.99
CA ARG A 85 12.22 11.09 19.56
C ARG A 85 13.35 12.10 19.44
N ALA A 86 13.51 12.66 18.26
CA ALA A 86 14.46 13.73 17.95
C ALA A 86 13.90 15.08 18.43
N GLN A 87 14.70 15.83 19.19
CA GLN A 87 14.43 17.22 19.54
C GLN A 87 15.03 18.12 18.45
N CYS A 88 14.26 18.40 17.39
CA CYS A 88 14.71 19.27 16.31
C CYS A 88 14.37 20.74 16.63
N GLU A 89 15.35 21.63 16.51
CA GLU A 89 15.13 23.08 16.71
C GLU A 89 14.09 23.66 15.74
N ALA A 90 14.07 23.19 14.48
CA ALA A 90 13.16 23.70 13.44
C ALA A 90 11.77 23.05 13.45
N HIS A 91 11.66 21.77 13.82
CA HIS A 91 10.42 20.98 13.67
C HIS A 91 9.81 20.50 15.00
N GLY A 92 10.45 20.83 16.12
CA GLY A 92 10.09 20.34 17.45
C GLY A 92 10.42 18.86 17.66
N VAL A 93 9.67 18.22 18.56
CA VAL A 93 9.85 16.80 18.92
C VAL A 93 9.23 15.91 17.86
N ARG A 94 10.02 15.03 17.25
CA ARG A 94 9.57 14.14 16.18
C ARG A 94 10.03 12.70 16.39
N ASN A 95 9.16 11.73 16.12
CA ASN A 95 9.54 10.32 16.10
C ASN A 95 10.50 10.06 14.94
N VAL A 96 11.62 9.37 15.18
CA VAL A 96 12.54 8.99 14.10
C VAL A 96 11.86 8.07 13.08
N LYS A 97 12.39 8.07 11.84
CA LYS A 97 11.94 7.11 10.82
C LYS A 97 12.37 5.71 11.22
N LEU A 98 11.45 4.76 11.18
CA LEU A 98 11.75 3.35 11.38
C LEU A 98 12.15 2.71 10.05
N PRO A 99 13.20 1.87 10.02
CA PRO A 99 13.61 1.21 8.79
C PRO A 99 12.59 0.14 8.33
N TRP A 100 11.82 -0.44 9.25
CA TRP A 100 10.86 -1.52 8.93
C TRP A 100 9.40 -1.07 8.82
N SER A 101 9.02 0.19 9.10
CA SER A 101 7.60 0.59 9.14
C SER A 101 7.35 2.02 8.68
N GLU A 102 6.23 2.23 7.97
CA GLU A 102 5.70 3.57 7.73
C GLU A 102 5.20 4.22 9.05
N PRO A 103 5.17 5.57 9.15
CA PRO A 103 4.58 6.27 10.28
C PRO A 103 3.15 5.79 10.59
N TYR A 104 2.83 5.67 11.88
CA TYR A 104 1.53 5.23 12.41
C TYR A 104 1.08 3.81 12.02
N SER A 105 1.83 3.08 11.17
CA SER A 105 1.52 1.69 10.82
C SER A 105 1.74 0.76 12.02
N ARG A 106 0.96 -0.32 12.06
CA ARG A 106 1.13 -1.50 12.93
C ARG A 106 1.66 -2.71 12.15
N PHE A 107 2.06 -2.51 10.91
CA PHE A 107 2.60 -3.53 10.03
C PHE A 107 3.96 -3.10 9.51
N THR A 108 4.85 -4.06 9.36
CA THR A 108 6.14 -3.84 8.69
C THR A 108 5.98 -3.66 7.18
N LEU A 109 6.94 -3.00 6.53
CA LEU A 109 6.97 -2.77 5.09
C LEU A 109 6.93 -4.09 4.29
N LEU A 110 7.68 -5.10 4.74
CA LEU A 110 7.71 -6.43 4.13
C LEU A 110 6.36 -7.14 4.27
N PHE A 111 5.73 -7.08 5.45
CA PHE A 111 4.38 -7.64 5.63
C PHE A 111 3.36 -6.93 4.73
N VAL A 112 3.37 -5.59 4.67
CA VAL A 112 2.48 -4.83 3.79
C VAL A 112 2.68 -5.20 2.32
N LYS A 113 3.93 -5.38 1.88
CA LYS A 113 4.22 -5.84 0.51
C LYS A 113 3.63 -7.23 0.26
N PHE A 114 3.91 -8.20 1.14
CA PHE A 114 3.40 -9.56 1.00
C PHE A 114 1.86 -9.59 1.01
N ALA A 115 1.23 -8.83 1.91
CA ALA A 115 -0.23 -8.72 1.97
C ALA A 115 -0.82 -8.21 0.64
N ILE A 116 -0.19 -7.24 -0.01
CA ILE A 116 -0.62 -6.74 -1.33
C ILE A 116 -0.48 -7.83 -2.41
N ASP A 117 0.61 -8.61 -2.36
CA ASP A 117 0.84 -9.70 -3.31
C ASP A 117 -0.22 -10.80 -3.13
N VAL A 118 -0.59 -11.14 -1.89
CA VAL A 118 -1.70 -12.07 -1.59
C VAL A 118 -3.05 -11.51 -2.05
N ILE A 119 -3.36 -10.24 -1.77
CA ILE A 119 -4.60 -9.58 -2.24
C ILE A 119 -4.74 -9.67 -3.76
N LYS A 120 -3.62 -9.57 -4.50
CA LYS A 120 -3.62 -9.68 -5.97
C LYS A 120 -3.80 -11.10 -6.47
N ALA A 121 -3.37 -12.11 -5.71
CA ALA A 121 -3.45 -13.52 -6.07
C ALA A 121 -4.83 -14.13 -5.73
N CYS A 122 -5.50 -13.63 -4.70
CA CYS A 122 -6.81 -14.13 -4.28
C CYS A 122 -7.95 -13.60 -5.15
N GLY A 123 -9.00 -14.42 -5.32
CA GLY A 123 -10.22 -14.03 -6.05
C GLY A 123 -11.07 -12.99 -5.31
N ASN A 124 -10.99 -12.92 -3.98
CA ASN A 124 -11.65 -11.91 -3.16
C ASN A 124 -10.78 -11.50 -1.95
N VAL A 125 -11.13 -10.35 -1.35
CA VAL A 125 -10.35 -9.76 -0.25
C VAL A 125 -10.56 -10.51 1.07
N SER A 126 -11.70 -11.15 1.27
CA SER A 126 -11.98 -11.92 2.49
C SER A 126 -11.07 -13.15 2.59
N ASP A 127 -10.85 -13.86 1.47
CA ASP A 127 -9.92 -15.01 1.42
C ASP A 127 -8.49 -14.57 1.72
N ALA A 128 -8.07 -13.43 1.15
CA ALA A 128 -6.77 -12.84 1.44
C ALA A 128 -6.63 -12.47 2.93
N ALA A 129 -7.69 -11.93 3.54
CA ALA A 129 -7.70 -11.60 4.97
C ALA A 129 -7.58 -12.85 5.85
N ALA A 130 -8.31 -13.91 5.50
CA ALA A 130 -8.24 -15.19 6.20
C ALA A 130 -6.84 -15.82 6.12
N LEU A 131 -6.21 -15.81 4.94
CA LEU A 131 -4.85 -16.33 4.75
C LEU A 131 -3.80 -15.55 5.55
N LEU A 132 -3.96 -14.23 5.67
CA LEU A 132 -3.02 -13.36 6.37
C LEU A 132 -3.31 -13.21 7.87
N ASN A 133 -4.43 -13.81 8.34
CA ASN A 133 -4.98 -13.61 9.67
C ASN A 133 -5.15 -12.11 10.02
N LEU A 134 -5.82 -11.37 9.13
CA LEU A 134 -6.11 -9.95 9.28
C LEU A 134 -7.60 -9.72 9.45
N SER A 135 -7.94 -8.71 10.24
CA SER A 135 -9.31 -8.19 10.27
C SER A 135 -9.67 -7.51 8.95
N TRP A 136 -10.97 -7.36 8.72
CA TRP A 136 -11.52 -6.64 7.58
C TRP A 136 -10.94 -5.22 7.46
N ASP A 137 -10.90 -4.48 8.55
CA ASP A 137 -10.42 -3.09 8.53
C ASP A 137 -8.93 -2.99 8.24
N GLU A 138 -8.12 -3.92 8.75
CA GLU A 138 -6.67 -3.95 8.52
C GLU A 138 -6.34 -4.20 7.05
N ILE A 139 -6.94 -5.23 6.43
CA ILE A 139 -6.67 -5.53 5.03
C ILE A 139 -7.15 -4.41 4.10
N HIS A 140 -8.30 -3.78 4.43
CA HIS A 140 -8.81 -2.66 3.68
C HIS A 140 -7.94 -1.40 3.82
N LEU A 141 -7.37 -1.16 5.01
CA LEU A 141 -6.41 -0.08 5.24
C LEU A 141 -5.12 -0.30 4.43
N ILE A 142 -4.57 -1.52 4.45
CA ILE A 142 -3.40 -1.90 3.64
C ILE A 142 -3.70 -1.66 2.15
N ARG A 143 -4.84 -2.15 1.66
CA ARG A 143 -5.27 -1.99 0.27
C ARG A 143 -5.42 -0.52 -0.11
N LYS A 144 -6.06 0.29 0.74
CA LYS A 144 -6.27 1.73 0.52
C LYS A 144 -4.94 2.46 0.38
N LYS A 145 -4.03 2.30 1.34
CA LYS A 145 -2.69 2.92 1.30
C LYS A 145 -1.88 2.47 0.08
N ALA A 146 -1.99 1.19 -0.30
CA ALA A 146 -1.33 0.66 -1.48
C ALA A 146 -1.83 1.32 -2.77
N VAL A 147 -3.15 1.51 -2.90
CA VAL A 147 -3.77 2.21 -4.04
C VAL A 147 -3.36 3.68 -4.06
N GLU A 148 -3.42 4.39 -2.95
CA GLU A 148 -2.98 5.80 -2.85
C GLU A 148 -1.52 5.97 -3.28
N ARG A 149 -0.63 5.09 -2.81
CA ARG A 149 0.78 5.06 -3.21
C ARG A 149 0.95 4.76 -4.70
N GLY A 150 0.16 3.83 -5.23
CA GLY A 150 0.15 3.48 -6.66
C GLY A 150 -0.29 4.66 -7.53
N LEU A 151 -1.36 5.34 -7.14
CA LEU A 151 -1.86 6.54 -7.83
C LEU A 151 -0.84 7.67 -7.82
N ARG A 152 -0.17 7.93 -6.69
CA ARG A 152 0.87 8.97 -6.58
C ARG A 152 2.10 8.69 -7.46
N ARG A 153 2.43 7.42 -7.71
CA ARG A 153 3.56 7.00 -8.56
C ARG A 153 3.16 6.79 -10.01
N ARG A 154 1.87 6.85 -10.33
CA ARG A 154 1.36 6.65 -11.67
C ARG A 154 1.94 7.72 -12.58
N LYS A 155 2.64 7.29 -13.63
CA LYS A 155 3.11 8.17 -14.70
C LYS A 155 2.13 8.07 -15.85
N ASP A 156 1.93 9.19 -16.54
CA ASP A 156 1.20 9.19 -17.80
C ASP A 156 2.01 8.45 -18.86
N HIS A 157 1.31 7.71 -19.70
CA HIS A 157 1.89 6.95 -20.79
C HIS A 157 0.98 7.01 -22.01
N LYS A 158 1.54 6.80 -23.20
CA LYS A 158 0.77 6.79 -24.43
C LYS A 158 -0.15 5.56 -24.47
N ILE A 159 -1.46 5.80 -24.51
CA ILE A 159 -2.48 4.74 -24.58
C ILE A 159 -2.89 4.55 -26.04
N LYS A 160 -2.82 3.31 -26.54
CA LYS A 160 -3.25 2.96 -27.91
C LYS A 160 -4.71 2.49 -27.98
N TYR A 161 -5.13 1.72 -26.97
CA TYR A 161 -6.45 1.08 -26.92
C TYR A 161 -7.15 1.42 -25.61
N LEU A 162 -8.26 2.12 -25.72
CA LEU A 162 -9.11 2.50 -24.59
C LEU A 162 -10.35 1.61 -24.55
N GLY A 163 -10.72 1.14 -23.37
CA GLY A 163 -11.96 0.44 -23.11
C GLY A 163 -12.82 1.24 -22.14
N ILE A 164 -14.11 1.36 -22.42
CA ILE A 164 -15.08 1.85 -21.44
C ILE A 164 -16.03 0.71 -21.13
N ASP A 165 -16.07 0.35 -19.86
CA ASP A 165 -16.91 -0.71 -19.32
C ASP A 165 -17.84 -0.17 -18.24
N GLU A 166 -18.93 -0.90 -18.00
CA GLU A 166 -19.91 -0.58 -16.98
C GLU A 166 -20.04 -1.74 -16.01
N LYS A 167 -19.87 -1.46 -14.72
CA LYS A 167 -20.02 -2.49 -13.69
C LYS A 167 -21.13 -2.10 -12.74
N SER A 168 -22.15 -2.96 -12.62
CA SER A 168 -23.13 -2.83 -11.56
C SER A 168 -22.45 -3.10 -10.21
N PHE A 169 -22.67 -2.24 -9.23
CA PHE A 169 -22.15 -2.43 -7.87
C PHE A 169 -23.30 -2.34 -6.86
N ARG A 170 -23.30 -3.25 -5.88
CA ARG A 170 -24.37 -3.41 -4.86
C ARG A 170 -25.75 -3.76 -5.46
N ARG A 171 -26.68 -4.14 -4.58
CA ARG A 171 -28.11 -4.28 -4.94
C ARG A 171 -28.70 -2.89 -5.24
N GLY A 172 -29.64 -2.81 -6.19
CA GLY A 172 -30.39 -1.58 -6.48
C GLY A 172 -29.94 -0.77 -7.71
N ARG A 173 -29.40 -1.41 -8.76
CA ARG A 173 -29.06 -0.75 -10.04
C ARG A 173 -28.11 0.45 -9.90
N LYS A 174 -27.11 0.38 -9.01
CA LYS A 174 -26.02 1.35 -9.01
C LYS A 174 -24.92 0.89 -9.96
N TYR A 175 -24.37 1.81 -10.73
CA TYR A 175 -23.38 1.50 -11.76
C TYR A 175 -22.15 2.38 -11.58
N ILE A 176 -20.99 1.83 -11.90
CA ILE A 176 -19.78 2.60 -12.16
C ILE A 176 -19.42 2.45 -13.63
N THR A 177 -18.97 3.55 -14.22
CA THR A 177 -18.34 3.56 -15.54
C THR A 177 -16.84 3.56 -15.35
N VAL A 178 -16.15 2.59 -15.95
CA VAL A 178 -14.72 2.35 -15.79
C VAL A 178 -14.04 2.56 -17.14
N LEU A 179 -13.04 3.43 -17.15
CA LEU A 179 -12.18 3.68 -18.29
C LEU A 179 -10.87 2.91 -18.11
N ASN A 180 -10.48 2.11 -19.09
CA ASN A 180 -9.37 1.17 -19.01
C ASN A 180 -8.40 1.33 -20.18
N ASP A 181 -7.12 1.08 -19.93
CA ASP A 181 -6.13 0.76 -20.96
C ASP A 181 -6.22 -0.74 -21.25
N LEU A 182 -6.69 -1.10 -22.44
CA LEU A 182 -6.89 -2.49 -22.82
C LEU A 182 -5.57 -3.22 -23.09
N GLN A 183 -4.51 -2.51 -23.46
CA GLN A 183 -3.22 -3.12 -23.72
C GLN A 183 -2.51 -3.50 -22.42
N ARG A 184 -2.57 -2.60 -21.43
CA ARG A 184 -1.95 -2.82 -20.12
C ARG A 184 -2.88 -3.49 -19.10
N GLN A 185 -4.15 -3.65 -19.44
CA GLN A 185 -5.20 -4.15 -18.55
C GLN A 185 -5.26 -3.35 -17.23
N THR A 186 -5.17 -2.02 -17.33
CA THR A 186 -5.16 -1.14 -16.15
C THR A 186 -6.32 -0.16 -16.17
N VAL A 187 -6.88 0.11 -15.00
CA VAL A 187 -7.91 1.13 -14.82
C VAL A 187 -7.26 2.52 -14.91
N ILE A 188 -7.84 3.39 -15.72
CA ILE A 188 -7.44 4.79 -15.88
C ILE A 188 -8.21 5.66 -14.92
N GLU A 189 -9.53 5.61 -14.99
CA GLU A 189 -10.41 6.48 -14.22
C GLU A 189 -11.75 5.78 -14.01
N VAL A 190 -12.44 6.11 -12.91
CA VAL A 190 -13.74 5.54 -12.56
C VAL A 190 -14.69 6.68 -12.24
N LYS A 191 -15.92 6.61 -12.75
CA LYS A 191 -17.00 7.54 -12.40
C LYS A 191 -18.24 6.79 -11.95
N GLU A 192 -18.95 7.37 -11.01
CA GLU A 192 -20.25 6.86 -10.59
C GLU A 192 -21.31 7.16 -11.64
N GLY A 193 -22.25 6.24 -11.81
CA GLY A 193 -23.34 6.32 -12.76
C GLY A 193 -23.09 5.61 -14.08
N LYS A 194 -24.17 5.54 -14.86
CA LYS A 194 -24.25 5.00 -16.21
C LYS A 194 -24.92 6.06 -17.10
N SER A 195 -24.17 7.09 -17.48
CA SER A 195 -24.71 8.23 -18.22
C SER A 195 -23.74 8.75 -19.27
N LYS A 196 -24.26 9.46 -20.28
CA LYS A 196 -23.43 10.11 -21.31
C LYS A 196 -22.48 11.12 -20.68
N GLU A 197 -22.93 11.79 -19.62
CA GLU A 197 -22.17 12.79 -18.88
C GLU A 197 -20.98 12.14 -18.18
N ALA A 198 -21.16 10.97 -17.54
CA ALA A 198 -20.07 10.22 -16.91
C ALA A 198 -18.99 9.82 -17.94
N VAL A 199 -19.40 9.33 -19.11
CA VAL A 199 -18.48 9.00 -20.22
C VAL A 199 -17.74 10.24 -20.73
N THR A 200 -18.45 11.36 -20.90
CA THR A 200 -17.86 12.62 -21.37
C THR A 200 -16.84 13.16 -20.37
N GLN A 201 -17.15 13.10 -19.08
CA GLN A 201 -16.21 13.50 -18.02
C GLN A 201 -14.96 12.62 -17.99
N LEU A 202 -15.09 11.30 -18.17
CA LEU A 202 -13.96 10.37 -18.26
C LEU A 202 -13.05 10.68 -19.45
N LEU A 203 -13.63 10.99 -20.62
CA LEU A 203 -12.85 11.34 -21.81
C LEU A 203 -12.18 12.72 -21.67
N SER A 204 -12.84 13.65 -20.98
CA SER A 204 -12.33 15.00 -20.73
C SER A 204 -11.19 15.01 -19.71
N SER A 205 -11.20 14.11 -18.72
CA SER A 205 -10.07 13.96 -17.79
C SER A 205 -8.85 13.34 -18.47
N LEU A 206 -9.05 12.48 -19.46
CA LEU A 206 -8.00 11.92 -20.32
C LEU A 206 -7.36 12.97 -21.23
N SER A 207 -8.16 13.77 -21.94
CA SER A 207 -7.66 14.77 -22.90
C SER A 207 -6.77 15.82 -22.23
N LYS A 208 -7.09 16.18 -20.98
CA LYS A 208 -6.25 17.06 -20.15
C LYS A 208 -4.88 16.47 -19.82
N ARG A 209 -4.77 15.14 -19.74
CA ARG A 209 -3.52 14.45 -19.36
C ARG A 209 -2.68 14.06 -20.57
N LEU A 210 -3.30 13.82 -21.72
CA LEU A 210 -2.63 13.23 -22.88
C LEU A 210 -3.29 13.65 -24.20
N ASN A 211 -2.47 13.94 -25.21
CA ASN A 211 -2.92 14.16 -26.58
C ASN A 211 -3.03 12.80 -27.30
N ILE A 212 -4.22 12.17 -27.28
CA ILE A 212 -4.38 10.75 -27.64
C ILE A 212 -5.21 10.56 -28.92
N ARG A 213 -4.61 9.83 -29.88
CA ARG A 213 -5.33 9.14 -30.95
C ARG A 213 -5.43 7.66 -30.57
N ALA A 214 -6.54 7.26 -29.95
CA ALA A 214 -6.76 5.89 -29.45
C ALA A 214 -7.98 5.24 -30.11
N ARG A 215 -7.95 3.90 -30.19
CA ARG A 215 -9.13 3.11 -30.57
C ARG A 215 -9.97 2.85 -29.33
N LEU A 216 -11.25 3.16 -29.40
CA LEU A 216 -12.19 3.05 -28.29
C LEU A 216 -13.01 1.75 -28.45
N SER A 217 -13.00 0.90 -27.42
CA SER A 217 -13.95 -0.20 -27.24
C SER A 217 -15.00 0.24 -26.23
N LEU A 218 -16.27 0.03 -26.56
CA LEU A 218 -17.41 0.45 -25.75
C LEU A 218 -18.31 -0.76 -25.48
N SER A 219 -18.94 -0.81 -24.31
CA SER A 219 -20.03 -1.74 -24.07
C SER A 219 -21.20 -1.47 -25.03
N THR A 220 -21.99 -2.49 -25.33
CA THR A 220 -23.15 -2.44 -26.25
C THR A 220 -24.15 -1.34 -25.89
N TRP A 221 -24.31 -1.04 -24.60
CA TRP A 221 -25.20 0.02 -24.13
C TRP A 221 -24.70 1.43 -24.48
N ILE A 222 -23.40 1.69 -24.42
CA ILE A 222 -22.82 3.01 -24.75
C ILE A 222 -22.88 3.25 -26.26
N LEU A 223 -22.74 2.19 -27.07
CA LEU A 223 -22.95 2.27 -28.51
C LEU A 223 -24.39 2.68 -28.86
N PHE A 224 -25.38 2.20 -28.09
CA PHE A 224 -26.80 2.53 -28.29
C PHE A 224 -27.12 4.01 -28.01
N LEU A 225 -26.34 4.68 -27.15
CA LEU A 225 -26.47 6.10 -26.85
C LEU A 225 -25.97 7.01 -27.99
N LYS A 226 -25.16 6.49 -28.92
CA LYS A 226 -24.82 7.15 -30.18
C LYS A 226 -25.80 6.70 -31.26
N GLN A 227 -26.74 7.57 -31.61
CA GLN A 227 -27.53 7.41 -32.84
C GLN A 227 -26.62 7.21 -34.07
N PRO A 228 -27.06 6.45 -35.08
CA PRO A 228 -26.25 6.05 -36.22
C PRO A 228 -26.09 7.21 -37.20
N SER A 229 -25.24 8.18 -36.85
CA SER A 229 -24.67 9.07 -37.85
C SER A 229 -23.20 9.30 -37.57
N LYS A 230 -22.40 8.73 -38.48
CA LYS A 230 -20.96 8.97 -38.71
C LYS A 230 -19.99 8.19 -37.79
N ARG A 231 -19.54 7.08 -38.38
CA ARG A 231 -18.17 6.52 -38.35
C ARG A 231 -17.67 5.99 -37.00
N ILE A 232 -17.79 4.67 -36.90
CA ILE A 232 -16.93 3.79 -36.12
C ILE A 232 -15.45 4.15 -36.36
N CYS A 233 -14.67 4.24 -35.27
CA CYS A 233 -13.20 4.33 -35.24
C CYS A 233 -12.54 5.54 -35.94
N ARG A 234 -12.64 6.72 -35.33
CA ARG A 234 -11.57 7.74 -35.23
C ARG A 234 -12.13 8.96 -34.49
N MET A 235 -12.16 8.90 -33.16
CA MET A 235 -12.17 10.14 -32.39
C MET A 235 -10.72 10.62 -32.33
N GLN A 236 -10.41 11.67 -33.09
CA GLN A 236 -9.32 12.56 -32.71
C GLN A 236 -9.84 13.32 -31.50
N ILE A 237 -9.23 13.06 -30.35
CA ILE A 237 -9.27 13.95 -29.20
C ILE A 237 -8.21 15.01 -29.46
#